data_AF-A0A834MEX6-F1
#
_entry.id   AF-A0A834MEX6-F1
#
_cell.length_a   1.000
_cell.length_b   1.000
_cell.length_c   1.000
_cell.angle_alpha   90.00
_cell.angle_beta   90.00
_cell.angle_gamma   90.00
#
_symmetry.space_group_name_H-M   'P 1'
#
loop_
_entity.id
_entity.type
_entity.pdbx_description
1 polymer ?
#
loop_
_entity_poly.entity_id
_entity_poly.type
_entity_poly.pdbx_seq_one_letter_code
_entity_poly.pdbx_strand_id
1 'polypeptide(L)'
;KDNDVIFNTANGALIASKYFWEWSFQFSNHTLFGLGQNVIRLAGNETIKKVIYKNRNDHSTQPVIWTYNKNKFYGFLVKNNGPVEITVLPSNIVIVRSLTSNRFEVEITQGSTPKDLYENQIGNFVPSPLWALGTHNC
;
A
#
# COMPACT_ATOMS: atom_id res chain seq x y z
N LYS A 1 2.47 26.29 -8.02
CA LYS A 1 1.62 25.13 -8.36
C LYS A 1 2.55 24.05 -8.91
N ASP A 2 2.87 23.03 -8.13
CA ASP A 2 3.70 21.91 -8.59
C ASP A 2 2.82 20.95 -9.40
N ASN A 3 3.11 20.81 -10.70
CA ASN A 3 2.47 19.83 -11.60
C ASN A 3 3.18 18.46 -11.50
N ASP A 4 3.48 18.01 -10.28
CA ASP A 4 4.23 16.77 -10.11
C ASP A 4 3.30 15.56 -10.23
N VAL A 5 3.65 14.61 -11.09
CA VAL A 5 2.90 13.36 -11.25
C VAL A 5 3.30 12.44 -10.11
N ILE A 6 2.33 12.08 -9.26
CA ILE A 6 2.54 11.15 -8.14
C ILE A 6 2.61 9.73 -8.68
N PHE A 7 1.59 9.38 -9.46
CA PHE A 7 1.52 8.14 -10.22
C PHE A 7 0.66 8.37 -11.46
N ASN A 8 0.75 7.43 -12.41
CA ASN A 8 -0.18 7.31 -13.52
C ASN A 8 -0.63 5.85 -13.64
N THR A 9 -1.75 5.62 -14.32
CA THR A 9 -2.29 4.27 -14.56
C THR A 9 -2.23 3.88 -16.04
N ALA A 10 -1.59 4.70 -16.87
CA ALA A 10 -1.54 4.52 -18.32
C ALA A 10 -0.57 3.39 -18.74
N ASN A 11 0.45 3.13 -17.93
CA ASN A 11 1.53 2.19 -18.26
C ASN A 11 1.28 0.76 -17.74
N GLY A 12 0.02 0.33 -17.69
CA GLY A 12 -0.33 -1.05 -17.37
C GLY A 12 -1.80 -1.35 -17.59
N ALA A 13 -2.21 -2.58 -17.27
CA ALA A 13 -3.56 -3.02 -17.51
C ALA A 13 -4.53 -2.54 -16.42
N LEU A 14 -5.78 -2.29 -16.85
CA LEU A 14 -6.97 -2.33 -16.00
C LEU A 14 -7.81 -3.52 -16.45
N ILE A 15 -7.90 -4.54 -15.61
CA ILE A 15 -8.77 -5.70 -15.82
C ILE A 15 -9.86 -5.62 -14.76
N ALA A 16 -11.11 -5.52 -15.19
CA ALA A 16 -12.26 -5.48 -14.31
C ALA A 16 -13.23 -6.59 -14.69
N SER A 17 -13.51 -7.48 -13.74
CA SER A 17 -14.47 -8.57 -13.92
C SER A 17 -15.28 -8.77 -12.65
N LYS A 18 -16.25 -9.68 -12.69
CA LYS A 18 -17.14 -9.96 -11.57
C LYS A 18 -16.40 -10.39 -10.30
N TYR A 19 -15.26 -11.08 -10.41
CA TYR A 19 -14.54 -11.64 -9.25
C TYR A 19 -13.04 -11.34 -9.23
N PHE A 20 -12.54 -10.63 -10.24
CA PHE A 20 -11.14 -10.34 -10.38
C PHE A 20 -10.96 -8.90 -10.87
N TRP A 21 -10.11 -8.19 -10.16
CA TRP A 21 -9.66 -6.85 -10.51
C TRP A 21 -8.13 -6.85 -10.59
N GLU A 22 -7.58 -6.27 -11.64
CA GLU A 22 -6.18 -5.90 -11.74
C GLU A 22 -6.08 -4.43 -12.12
N TRP A 23 -5.27 -3.68 -11.40
CA TRP A 23 -4.99 -2.29 -11.74
C TRP A 23 -3.52 -1.96 -11.49
N SER A 24 -2.89 -1.43 -12.53
CA SER A 24 -1.49 -1.01 -12.51
C SER A 24 -1.34 0.49 -12.26
N PHE A 25 -0.39 0.84 -11.39
CA PHE A 25 -0.04 2.20 -11.03
C PHE A 25 1.47 2.37 -11.20
N GLN A 26 1.89 3.18 -12.14
CA GLN A 26 3.28 3.59 -12.25
C GLN A 26 3.52 4.80 -11.38
N PHE A 27 4.30 4.62 -10.32
CA PHE A 27 4.81 5.73 -9.52
C PHE A 27 6.01 6.33 -10.24
N SER A 28 6.19 7.65 -10.12
CA SER A 28 7.34 8.33 -10.71
C SER A 28 8.63 7.91 -9.97
N ASN A 29 9.79 8.52 -10.27
CA ASN A 29 11.09 8.15 -9.68
C ASN A 29 11.19 8.49 -8.17
N HIS A 30 10.34 7.85 -7.38
CA HIS A 30 10.11 8.08 -5.98
C HIS A 30 10.58 6.88 -5.18
N THR A 31 10.93 7.14 -3.93
CA THR A 31 11.24 6.08 -2.97
C THR A 31 9.92 5.46 -2.50
N LEU A 32 9.77 4.15 -2.68
CA LEU A 32 8.60 3.39 -2.23
C LEU A 32 8.84 2.74 -0.85
N PHE A 33 7.79 2.67 -0.04
CA PHE A 33 7.77 2.11 1.31
C PHE A 33 6.50 1.25 1.47
N GLY A 34 6.52 0.29 2.40
CA GLY A 34 5.36 -0.52 2.73
C GLY A 34 5.54 -2.00 2.40
N LEU A 35 4.44 -2.75 2.39
CA LEU A 35 4.45 -4.21 2.19
C LEU A 35 5.37 -4.98 3.17
N GLY A 36 5.60 -4.44 4.36
CA GLY A 36 6.53 -4.99 5.36
C GLY A 36 8.00 -4.61 5.15
N GLN A 37 8.30 -3.67 4.25
CA GLN A 37 9.66 -3.16 4.02
C GLN A 37 9.78 -1.67 4.37
N ASN A 38 10.93 -1.32 4.95
CA ASN A 38 11.29 0.06 5.23
C ASN A 38 11.54 0.87 3.96
N VAL A 39 12.24 0.31 2.98
CA VAL A 39 12.43 0.93 1.67
C VAL A 39 12.42 -0.17 0.63
N ILE A 40 11.58 -0.02 -0.39
CA ILE A 40 11.52 -0.93 -1.53
C ILE A 40 12.58 -0.49 -2.53
N ARG A 41 13.67 -1.26 -2.62
CA ARG A 41 14.73 -1.09 -3.64
C ARG A 41 14.81 -2.38 -4.43
N LEU A 42 14.57 -2.30 -5.73
CA LEU A 42 14.65 -3.43 -6.65
C LEU A 42 15.85 -3.23 -7.57
N ALA A 43 16.71 -4.24 -7.70
CA ALA A 43 17.83 -4.23 -8.63
C ALA A 43 17.59 -5.19 -9.80
N GLY A 44 18.03 -4.78 -11.00
CA GLY A 44 17.91 -5.63 -12.20
C GLY A 44 16.46 -6.05 -12.50
N ASN A 45 16.21 -7.35 -12.50
CA ASN A 45 14.90 -7.97 -12.78
C ASN A 45 14.15 -8.43 -11.52
N GLU A 46 14.53 -7.92 -10.34
CA GLU A 46 13.87 -8.28 -9.08
C GLU A 46 12.44 -7.74 -9.01
N THR A 47 11.54 -8.52 -8.43
CA THR A 47 10.16 -8.10 -8.17
C THR A 47 9.79 -8.43 -6.74
N ILE A 48 9.14 -7.50 -6.05
CA ILE A 48 8.50 -7.81 -4.76
C ILE A 48 7.08 -8.24 -5.03
N LYS A 49 6.69 -9.37 -4.43
CA LYS A 49 5.33 -9.88 -4.48
C LYS A 49 4.86 -10.14 -3.07
N LYS A 50 3.76 -9.50 -2.67
CA LYS A 50 3.13 -9.71 -1.36
C LYS A 50 1.66 -10.05 -1.55
N VAL A 51 1.26 -11.21 -1.04
CA VAL A 51 -0.15 -11.62 -0.97
C VAL A 51 -0.65 -11.31 0.44
N ILE A 52 -1.76 -10.58 0.51
CA ILE A 52 -2.39 -10.06 1.71
C ILE A 52 -3.80 -10.63 1.74
N TYR A 53 -4.05 -11.53 2.68
CA TYR A 53 -5.35 -12.12 2.91
C TYR A 53 -5.41 -12.60 4.36
N LYS A 54 -6.57 -12.45 4.99
CA LYS A 54 -6.74 -12.85 6.38
C LYS A 54 -6.55 -14.36 6.53
N ASN A 55 -5.44 -14.76 7.12
CA ASN A 55 -5.11 -16.16 7.41
C ASN A 55 -4.28 -16.26 8.69
N ARG A 56 -4.09 -17.49 9.21
CA ARG A 56 -3.36 -17.78 10.47
C ARG A 56 -1.97 -17.13 10.63
N ASN A 57 -1.33 -16.75 9.53
CA ASN A 57 0.02 -16.20 9.48
C ASN A 57 0.04 -14.69 9.14
N ASP A 58 -0.99 -14.18 8.45
CA ASP A 58 -1.07 -12.79 8.01
C ASP A 58 -2.50 -12.27 8.26
N HIS A 59 -2.72 -11.73 9.45
CA HIS A 59 -4.05 -11.32 9.92
C HIS A 59 -4.33 -9.83 9.81
N SER A 60 -3.28 -9.01 9.77
CA SER A 60 -3.37 -7.57 10.00
C SER A 60 -2.51 -6.73 9.07
N THR A 61 -1.87 -7.31 8.04
CA THR A 61 -1.13 -6.51 7.06
C THR A 61 -2.10 -5.60 6.31
N GLN A 62 -1.88 -4.30 6.42
CA GLN A 62 -2.62 -3.31 5.65
C GLN A 62 -2.01 -3.24 4.23
N PRO A 63 -2.83 -3.28 3.16
CA PRO A 63 -2.35 -3.19 1.78
C PRO A 63 -2.04 -1.72 1.42
N VAL A 64 -0.97 -1.21 2.02
CA VAL A 64 -0.54 0.17 1.90
C VAL A 64 0.85 0.28 1.28
N ILE A 65 1.01 1.27 0.41
CA ILE A 65 2.29 1.70 -0.16
C ILE A 65 2.40 3.20 0.11
N TRP A 66 3.53 3.63 0.63
CA TRP A 66 3.85 5.06 0.69
C TRP A 66 4.93 5.38 -0.33
N THR A 67 4.91 6.61 -0.81
CA THR A 67 5.90 7.14 -1.73
C THR A 67 6.38 8.50 -1.24
N TYR A 68 7.68 8.78 -1.41
CA TYR A 68 8.30 10.04 -1.02
C TYR A 68 8.88 10.76 -2.23
N ASN A 69 8.53 12.05 -2.35
CA ASN A 69 9.01 12.91 -3.42
C ASN A 69 9.04 14.38 -2.99
N LYS A 70 10.12 15.11 -3.29
CA LYS A 70 10.26 16.56 -3.06
C LYS A 70 9.71 17.02 -1.70
N ASN A 71 10.12 16.35 -0.62
CA ASN A 71 9.70 16.63 0.75
C ASN A 71 8.19 16.45 1.03
N LYS A 72 7.51 15.63 0.23
CA LYS A 72 6.11 15.25 0.43
C LYS A 72 5.99 13.73 0.42
N PHE A 73 5.08 13.25 1.24
CA PHE A 73 4.70 11.85 1.29
C PHE A 73 3.31 11.67 0.69
N TYR A 74 3.13 10.59 -0.04
CA TYR A 74 1.83 10.18 -0.56
C TYR A 74 1.56 8.75 -0.14
N GLY A 75 0.36 8.50 0.39
CA GLY A 75 -0.10 7.19 0.79
C GLY A 75 -1.07 6.63 -0.24
N PHE A 76 -0.92 5.34 -0.52
CA PHE A 76 -1.78 4.58 -1.41
C PHE A 76 -2.30 3.37 -0.63
N LEU A 77 -3.59 3.38 -0.30
CA LEU A 77 -4.24 2.32 0.47
C LEU A 77 -5.28 1.61 -0.40
N VAL A 78 -5.13 0.29 -0.55
CA VAL A 78 -6.11 -0.54 -1.26
C VAL A 78 -7.21 -0.98 -0.30
N LYS A 79 -8.42 -0.47 -0.45
CA LYS A 79 -9.56 -0.92 0.34
C LYS A 79 -10.18 -2.15 -0.32
N ASN A 80 -9.90 -3.31 0.27
CA ASN A 80 -10.49 -4.57 -0.16
C ASN A 80 -10.83 -5.48 1.02
N ASN A 81 -11.95 -6.20 0.89
CA ASN A 81 -12.38 -7.20 1.86
C ASN A 81 -11.93 -8.63 1.49
N GLY A 82 -11.49 -8.86 0.26
CA GLY A 82 -10.96 -10.13 -0.23
C GLY A 82 -9.43 -10.19 -0.25
N PRO A 83 -8.85 -11.32 -0.73
CA PRO A 83 -7.43 -11.44 -0.99
C PRO A 83 -6.93 -10.36 -1.97
N VAL A 84 -5.82 -9.73 -1.61
CA VAL A 84 -5.10 -8.77 -2.46
C VAL A 84 -3.69 -9.30 -2.69
N GLU A 85 -3.21 -9.20 -3.92
CA GLU A 85 -1.81 -9.36 -4.25
C GLU A 85 -1.28 -8.02 -4.74
N ILE A 86 -0.14 -7.61 -4.20
CA ILE A 86 0.59 -6.42 -4.64
C ILE A 86 1.94 -6.87 -5.17
N THR A 87 2.21 -6.54 -6.43
CA THR A 87 3.50 -6.75 -7.07
C THR A 87 4.15 -5.41 -7.37
N VAL A 88 5.42 -5.24 -7.02
CA VAL A 88 6.22 -4.05 -7.36
C VAL A 88 7.32 -4.47 -8.33
N LEU A 89 7.36 -3.81 -9.48
CA LEU A 89 8.36 -4.01 -10.53
C LEU A 89 9.50 -3.00 -10.42
N PRO A 90 10.69 -3.27 -11.01
CA PRO A 90 11.84 -2.36 -11.00
C PRO A 90 11.55 -0.97 -11.57
N SER A 91 10.55 -0.85 -12.45
CA SER A 91 10.12 0.40 -13.07
C SER A 91 9.17 1.24 -12.20
N ASN A 92 9.07 0.94 -10.89
CA ASN A 92 8.11 1.51 -9.95
C ASN A 92 6.64 1.32 -10.37
N ILE A 93 6.37 0.30 -11.19
CA ILE A 93 5.01 -0.14 -11.49
C ILE A 93 4.56 -1.04 -10.34
N VAL A 94 3.49 -0.60 -9.68
CA VAL A 94 2.76 -1.37 -8.69
C VAL A 94 1.54 -1.98 -9.39
N ILE A 95 1.46 -3.30 -9.39
CA ILE A 95 0.32 -4.04 -9.90
C ILE A 95 -0.47 -4.56 -8.70
N VAL A 96 -1.72 -4.14 -8.59
CA VAL A 96 -2.64 -4.61 -7.56
C VAL A 96 -3.63 -5.56 -8.19
N ARG A 97 -3.68 -6.79 -7.68
CA ARG A 97 -4.66 -7.82 -8.03
C ARG A 97 -5.56 -8.10 -6.85
N SER A 98 -6.85 -8.24 -7.09
CA SER A 98 -7.85 -8.40 -6.05
C SER A 98 -8.91 -9.40 -6.46
N LEU A 99 -9.21 -10.32 -5.55
CA LEU A 99 -10.36 -11.20 -5.65
C LEU A 99 -11.51 -10.61 -4.83
N THR A 100 -12.36 -9.81 -5.49
CA THR A 100 -13.50 -9.12 -4.87
C THR A 100 -14.69 -9.06 -5.82
N SER A 101 -15.90 -9.14 -5.27
CA SER A 101 -17.14 -9.21 -6.05
C SER A 101 -17.85 -7.88 -6.27
N ASN A 102 -17.46 -6.83 -5.54
CA ASN A 102 -18.25 -5.60 -5.45
C ASN A 102 -17.54 -4.42 -6.12
N ARG A 103 -16.45 -3.95 -5.53
CA ARG A 103 -15.73 -2.77 -5.99
C ARG A 103 -14.26 -2.86 -5.62
N PHE A 104 -13.43 -2.26 -6.46
CA PHE A 104 -12.05 -2.00 -6.17
C PHE A 104 -11.91 -0.53 -5.77
N GLU A 105 -11.48 -0.27 -4.54
CA GLU A 105 -11.36 1.09 -3.99
C GLU A 105 -9.91 1.35 -3.60
N VAL A 106 -9.42 2.52 -3.98
CA VAL A 106 -8.09 3.01 -3.62
C VAL A 106 -8.27 4.36 -2.96
N GLU A 107 -7.65 4.53 -1.81
CA GLU A 107 -7.56 5.81 -1.13
C GLU A 107 -6.15 6.39 -1.30
N ILE A 108 -6.11 7.68 -1.63
CA ILE A 108 -4.87 8.43 -1.81
C ILE A 108 -4.82 9.51 -0.75
N THR A 109 -3.74 9.52 0.03
CA THR A 109 -3.50 10.52 1.07
C THR A 109 -2.21 11.26 0.76
N GLN A 110 -2.12 12.51 1.22
CA GLN A 110 -0.92 13.33 1.09
C GLN A 110 -0.56 13.90 2.46
N GLY A 111 0.74 13.90 2.77
CA GLY A 111 1.27 14.40 4.02
C GLY A 111 2.62 15.10 3.83
N SER A 112 2.94 16.00 4.75
CA SER A 112 4.30 16.55 4.90
C SER A 112 5.21 15.57 5.63
N THR A 113 4.64 14.72 6.47
CA THR A 113 5.34 13.70 7.25
C THR A 113 4.68 12.33 7.10
N PRO A 114 5.40 11.22 7.39
CA PRO A 114 4.80 9.89 7.44
C PRO A 114 3.70 9.77 8.50
N LYS A 115 3.79 10.57 9.57
CA LYS A 115 2.76 10.64 10.62
C LYS A 115 1.42 11.09 10.03
N ASP A 116 1.44 12.11 9.18
CA ASP A 116 0.22 12.61 8.53
C ASP A 116 -0.45 11.52 7.68
N LEU A 117 0.34 10.70 6.97
CA LEU A 117 -0.20 9.57 6.22
C LEU A 117 -0.81 8.51 7.12
N TYR A 118 -0.08 8.15 8.19
CA TYR A 118 -0.50 7.15 9.14
C TYR A 118 -1.83 7.53 9.77
N GLU A 119 -1.95 8.73 10.35
CA GLU A 119 -3.17 9.20 11.02
C GLU A 119 -4.40 9.17 10.11
N ASN A 120 -4.25 9.45 8.82
CA ASN A 120 -5.34 9.36 7.86
C ASN A 120 -5.76 7.90 7.54
N GLN A 121 -4.87 6.92 7.69
CA GLN A 121 -5.07 5.54 7.20
C GLN A 121 -5.45 4.50 8.27
N ILE A 122 -5.07 4.71 9.54
CA ILE A 122 -5.38 3.81 10.66
C ILE A 122 -6.70 4.15 11.38
N GLY A 123 -7.32 5.29 11.09
CA GLY A 123 -8.52 5.74 11.78
C GLY A 123 -8.29 5.98 13.28
N ASN A 124 -9.34 5.85 14.09
CA ASN A 124 -9.27 6.13 15.53
C ASN A 124 -8.44 5.08 16.27
N PHE A 125 -7.23 5.45 16.69
CA PHE A 125 -6.40 4.66 17.59
C PHE A 125 -6.98 4.71 19.01
N VAL A 126 -7.27 3.55 19.59
CA VAL A 126 -7.56 3.43 21.02
C VAL A 126 -6.26 3.08 21.73
N PRO A 127 -5.72 3.97 22.58
CA PRO A 127 -4.50 3.67 23.31
C PRO A 127 -4.70 2.43 24.18
N SER A 128 -3.69 1.55 24.16
CA SER A 128 -3.68 0.39 25.05
C SER A 128 -3.67 0.86 26.51
N PRO A 129 -4.37 0.16 27.41
CA PRO A 129 -4.35 0.50 28.83
C PRO A 129 -2.94 0.35 29.39
N LEU A 130 -2.59 1.16 30.41
CA LEU A 130 -1.21 1.24 30.92
C LEU A 130 -0.63 -0.12 31.34
N TRP A 131 -1.44 -1.00 31.93
CA TRP A 131 -1.00 -2.35 32.35
C TRP A 131 -0.54 -3.21 31.16
N ALA A 132 -1.07 -2.98 29.96
CA ALA A 132 -0.70 -3.73 28.76
C ALA A 132 0.69 -3.33 28.23
N LEU A 133 1.25 -2.21 28.71
CA LEU A 133 2.61 -1.76 28.37
C LEU A 133 3.69 -2.31 29.31
N GLY A 134 3.28 -3.04 30.36
CA GLY A 134 4.20 -3.69 31.31
C GLY A 134 4.73 -5.03 30.80
N THR A 135 5.49 -5.72 31.66
CA THR A 135 6.01 -7.07 31.37
C THR A 135 4.89 -8.10 31.32
N HIS A 136 4.88 -8.93 30.28
CA HIS A 136 3.98 -10.07 30.12
C HIS A 136 4.77 -11.38 30.23
N ASN A 137 4.25 -12.36 30.97
CA ASN A 137 4.78 -13.72 31.00
C ASN A 137 3.68 -14.66 30.48
N CYS A 138 3.99 -15.44 29.44
CA CYS A 138 3.03 -16.34 28.79
C CYS A 138 3.61 -17.75 28.67
#